data_AF-A0A8C5XWA4-F1
#
_entry.id   AF-A0A8C5XWA4-F1
#
_cell.length_a   1.000
_cell.length_b   1.000
_cell.length_c   1.000
_cell.angle_alpha   90.00
_cell.angle_beta   90.00
_cell.angle_gamma   90.00
#
_symmetry.space_group_name_H-M   'P 1'
#
loop_
_entity.id
_entity.type
_entity.pdbx_description
1 polymer ?
#
loop_
_entity_poly.entity_id
_entity_poly.type
_entity_poly.pdbx_seq_one_letter_code
_entity_poly.pdbx_strand_id
1 'polypeptide(L)' 'MEGAGAGFRKELVNKLLHLHFKDAKTKEAAVRGVRQAQAEDVTQVGVDQLEKVLPQLLLDF' A
#
# COMPACT_ATOMS: atom_id res chain seq x y z
N MET A 1 10.25 -23.11 -6.30
CA MET A 1 9.65 -22.17 -7.28
C MET A 1 9.41 -20.88 -6.54
N GLU A 2 10.48 -20.09 -6.35
CA GLU A 2 10.41 -18.83 -5.62
C GLU A 2 10.05 -17.75 -6.63
N GLY A 3 8.76 -17.40 -6.66
CA GLY A 3 8.28 -16.23 -7.37
C GLY A 3 8.92 -15.01 -6.73
N ALA A 4 9.96 -14.48 -7.37
CA ALA A 4 10.43 -13.14 -7.10
C ALA A 4 9.29 -12.17 -7.42
N GLY A 5 8.41 -11.96 -6.43
CA GLY A 5 7.31 -11.03 -6.51
C GLY A 5 7.88 -9.67 -6.86
N ALA A 6 7.41 -9.10 -7.96
CA ALA A 6 7.78 -7.76 -8.38
C ALA A 6 7.17 -6.74 -7.40
N GLY A 7 7.79 -6.61 -6.23
CA GLY A 7 7.44 -5.58 -5.26
C GLY A 7 8.14 -4.27 -5.57
N PHE A 8 7.45 -3.17 -5.29
CA PHE A 8 8.04 -1.86 -5.44
C PHE A 8 9.20 -1.68 -4.46
N ARG A 9 10.35 -1.21 -4.97
CA ARG A 9 11.49 -0.88 -4.13
C ARG A 9 11.10 0.19 -3.11
N LYS A 10 11.61 0.06 -1.88
CA LYS A 10 11.36 1.02 -0.78
C LYS A 10 11.57 2.47 -1.22
N GLU A 11 12.58 2.75 -2.03
CA GLU A 11 12.84 4.08 -2.60
C GLU A 11 11.77 4.55 -3.60
N LEU A 12 11.19 3.65 -4.40
CA LEU A 12 10.10 3.99 -5.31
C LEU A 12 8.82 4.32 -4.52
N VAL A 13 8.52 3.53 -3.49
CA VAL A 13 7.44 3.83 -2.55
C VAL A 13 7.69 5.18 -1.87
N ASN A 14 8.93 5.45 -1.42
CA ASN A 14 9.29 6.71 -0.76
C ASN A 14 9.24 7.93 -1.69
N LYS A 15 9.53 7.74 -2.99
CA LYS A 15 9.39 8.78 -4.03
C LYS A 15 7.92 9.01 -4.40
N LEU A 16 7.11 7.96 -4.53
CA LEU A 16 5.66 8.09 -4.72
C LEU A 16 5.00 8.76 -3.51
N LEU A 17 5.47 8.42 -2.30
CA LEU A 17 5.13 9.08 -1.05
C LEU A 17 5.45 10.58 -1.13
N HIS A 18 6.69 10.96 -1.44
CA HIS A 18 7.08 12.38 -1.52
C HIS A 18 6.45 13.15 -2.69
N LEU A 19 6.19 12.49 -3.82
CA LEU A 19 5.70 13.14 -5.04
C LEU A 19 4.18 13.40 -4.97
N HIS A 20 3.42 12.55 -4.26
CA HIS A 20 1.95 12.61 -4.24
C HIS A 20 1.30 12.72 -2.84
N PHE A 21 2.00 12.47 -1.73
CA PHE A 21 1.42 12.58 -0.38
C PHE A 21 1.52 14.01 0.15
N LYS A 22 0.79 14.93 -0.48
CA LYS A 22 0.38 16.19 0.19
C LYS A 22 -0.95 16.02 0.94
N ASP A 23 -1.66 14.90 0.73
CA ASP A 23 -3.03 14.69 1.18
C ASP A 23 -3.13 13.62 2.28
N ALA A 24 -3.98 13.87 3.30
CA ALA A 24 -4.19 12.95 4.41
C ALA A 24 -4.70 11.57 3.93
N LYS A 25 -5.47 11.57 2.83
CA LYS A 25 -6.02 10.37 2.18
C LYS A 25 -4.94 9.38 1.79
N THR A 26 -3.81 9.87 1.31
CA THR A 26 -2.75 9.00 0.81
C THR A 26 -2.03 8.31 1.97
N LYS A 27 -1.78 9.03 3.10
CA LYS A 27 -1.19 8.44 4.32
C LYS A 27 -2.06 7.31 4.87
N GLU A 28 -3.36 7.54 4.94
CA GLU A 28 -4.33 6.56 5.40
C GLU A 28 -4.36 5.31 4.49
N ALA A 29 -4.27 5.51 3.17
CA ALA A 29 -4.15 4.42 2.20
C ALA A 29 -2.90 3.54 2.44
N ALA A 30 -1.75 4.16 2.67
CA ALA A 30 -0.50 3.45 2.91
C ALA A 30 -0.53 2.63 4.20
N VAL A 31 -1.07 3.20 5.29
CA VAL A 31 -1.19 2.50 6.58
C VAL A 31 -2.10 1.29 6.47
N ARG A 32 -3.23 1.44 5.76
CA ARG A 32 -4.17 0.34 5.55
C ARG A 32 -3.59 -0.75 4.65
N GLY A 33 -2.89 -0.39 3.58
CA GLY A 33 -2.18 -1.35 2.73
C GLY A 33 -1.14 -2.16 3.51
N VAL A 34 -0.40 -1.54 4.43
CA VAL A 34 0.55 -2.25 5.32
C VAL A 34 -0.16 -3.20 6.27
N ARG A 35 -1.25 -2.77 6.91
CA ARG A 35 -2.03 -3.64 7.80
C ARG A 35 -2.63 -4.83 7.06
N GLN A 36 -3.10 -4.61 5.83
CA GLN A 36 -3.63 -5.66 4.98
C GLN A 36 -2.53 -6.67 4.61
N ALA A 37 -1.33 -6.19 4.24
CA ALA A 37 -0.19 -7.06 3.98
C ALA A 37 0.19 -7.91 5.21
N GLN A 38 0.18 -7.31 6.41
CA GLN A 38 0.43 -8.02 7.66
C GLN A 38 -0.63 -9.08 7.96
N ALA A 39 -1.91 -8.77 7.71
CA ALA A 39 -3.00 -9.72 7.90
C ALA A 39 -2.93 -10.92 6.93
N GLU A 40 -2.29 -10.73 5.78
CA GLU A 40 -2.10 -11.76 4.75
C GLU A 40 -0.74 -12.47 4.83
N ASP A 41 0.07 -12.19 5.85
CA ASP A 41 1.42 -12.70 6.04
C ASP A 41 2.34 -12.46 4.81
N VAL A 42 2.12 -11.34 4.11
CA VAL A 42 2.94 -10.95 2.95
C VAL A 42 3.94 -9.85 3.32
N THR A 43 5.18 -10.01 2.85
CA THR A 43 6.29 -9.12 3.20
C THR A 43 6.30 -7.79 2.45
N GLN A 44 5.47 -7.65 1.41
CA GLN A 44 5.37 -6.45 0.59
C GLN A 44 3.90 -6.10 0.34
N VAL A 45 3.60 -4.80 0.38
CA VAL A 45 2.29 -4.27 0.01
C VAL A 45 2.22 -4.22 -1.51
N GLY A 46 1.37 -5.08 -2.09
CA GLY A 46 1.02 -5.08 -3.50
C GLY A 46 -0.25 -4.29 -3.78
N VAL A 47 -0.65 -4.28 -5.06
CA VAL A 47 -1.91 -3.65 -5.50
C VAL A 47 -3.11 -4.39 -4.93
N ASP A 48 -3.04 -5.73 -4.82
CA ASP A 48 -4.09 -6.58 -4.26
C ASP A 48 -4.47 -6.19 -2.82
N GLN A 49 -3.49 -5.81 -2.00
CA GLN A 49 -3.72 -5.36 -0.62
C GLN A 49 -4.39 -3.99 -0.60
N LEU A 50 -3.97 -3.10 -1.50
CA LEU A 50 -4.51 -1.75 -1.59
C LEU A 50 -5.96 -1.78 -2.09
N GLU A 51 -6.27 -2.59 -3.09
CA GLU A 51 -7.62 -2.77 -3.63
C GLU A 51 -8.61 -3.28 -2.58
N LYS A 52 -8.17 -4.12 -1.64
CA LYS A 52 -9.01 -4.61 -0.53
C LYS A 52 -9.37 -3.54 0.47
N VAL A 53 -8.47 -2.58 0.72
CA VAL A 53 -8.71 -1.49 1.67
C VAL A 53 -9.32 -0.25 1.02
N LEU A 54 -9.32 -0.20 -0.32
CA LEU A 54 -9.79 0.93 -1.11
C LEU A 54 -11.28 1.26 -0.90
N PRO A 55 -12.23 0.29 -0.84
CA PRO A 55 -13.64 0.60 -0.62
C PRO A 55 -13.87 1.31 0.70
N GLN A 56 -13.29 0.80 1.80
CA GLN A 56 -13.42 1.43 3.11
C GLN A 56 -12.70 2.77 3.16
N LEU A 57 -11.52 2.87 2.55
CA LEU A 57 -10.78 4.13 2.45
C LEU A 57 -11.61 5.20 1.74
N LEU A 58 -12.33 4.86 0.66
CA LEU A 58 -13.18 5.80 -0.07
C LEU A 58 -14.44 6.20 0.69
N LEU A 59 -14.92 5.37 1.62
CA LEU A 59 -16.09 5.68 2.46
C LEU A 59 -15.76 6.61 3.63
N ASP A 60 -14.51 6.59 4.10
CA ASP A 60 -14.06 7.41 5.23
C ASP A 60 -13.75 8.87 4.82
N PHE A 61 -13.95 9.23 3.54
CA PHE A 61 -13.71 10.56 2.97
C PHE A 61 -14.84 11.04 2.06
#